data_AF-A0A7W8J5R9-F1
#
_entry.id   AF-A0A7W8J5R9-F1
#
_cell.length_a   1.000
_cell.length_b   1.000
_cell.length_c   1.000
_cell.angle_alpha   90.00
_cell.angle_beta   90.00
_cell.angle_gamma   90.00
#
_symmetry.space_group_name_H-M   'P 1'
#
loop_
_entity.id
_entity.type
_entity.pdbx_description
1 polymer ?
#
loop_
_entity_poly.entity_id
_entity_poly.type
_entity_poly.pdbx_seq_one_letter_code
_entity_poly.pdbx_strand_id
1 'polypeptide(L)'
;MKIPRASFSYLLPLFSLGLWIVLVAVPVTLIYLSLQQEAHGSNVVRMQFGEFTQVISRSHFLTFALKMGTLSKKAHLIEAVNLPAFAVDLLISRLSGHWPMGWTPSGFMPEQWNALSFPFYCLPFWWFVGTGFDAVFSHKRLRWPSMLVGTLLCGFCLFLLFGLRFAISVEEREGMTYPFWGFGFWVALFAIFPVAWFRQRKIFRLMRGANAAS
;
A
#
# COMPACT_ATOMS: atom_id res chain seq x y z
N MET A 1 -21.40 25.98 -16.03
CA MET A 1 -20.29 25.03 -16.26
C MET A 1 -20.25 24.02 -15.13
N LYS A 2 -20.43 22.72 -15.40
CA LYS A 2 -20.20 21.68 -14.38
C LYS A 2 -18.70 21.38 -14.39
N ILE A 3 -18.01 21.67 -13.29
CA ILE A 3 -16.60 21.31 -13.12
C ILE A 3 -16.53 19.77 -13.19
N PRO A 4 -15.73 19.18 -14.09
CA PRO A 4 -15.56 17.74 -14.14
C PRO A 4 -14.95 17.28 -12.82
N ARG A 5 -15.69 16.47 -12.06
CA ARG A 5 -15.17 15.86 -10.84
C ARG A 5 -14.11 14.84 -11.24
N ALA A 6 -12.90 14.96 -10.69
CA ALA A 6 -11.84 13.99 -10.89
C ALA A 6 -12.26 12.61 -10.34
N SER A 7 -11.97 11.55 -11.10
CA SER A 7 -12.36 10.17 -10.74
C SER A 7 -11.50 9.65 -9.59
N PHE A 8 -12.11 9.03 -8.59
CA PHE A 8 -11.39 8.43 -7.47
C PHE A 8 -10.46 7.30 -7.93
N SER A 9 -10.79 6.60 -9.02
CA SER A 9 -9.91 5.60 -9.64
C SER A 9 -8.54 6.15 -10.07
N TYR A 10 -8.43 7.44 -10.36
CA TYR A 10 -7.15 8.10 -10.66
C TYR A 10 -6.55 8.78 -9.43
N LEU A 11 -7.39 9.39 -8.59
CA LEU A 11 -6.91 10.14 -7.41
C LEU A 11 -6.28 9.22 -6.35
N LEU A 12 -6.84 8.04 -6.08
CA LEU A 12 -6.33 7.16 -5.02
C LEU A 12 -4.95 6.58 -5.33
N PRO A 13 -4.65 6.06 -6.55
CA PRO A 13 -3.29 5.67 -6.91
C PRO A 13 -2.30 6.83 -6.80
N LEU A 14 -2.68 8.03 -7.27
CA LEU A 14 -1.83 9.22 -7.17
C LEU A 14 -1.58 9.62 -5.72
N PHE A 15 -2.59 9.53 -4.87
CA PHE A 15 -2.45 9.78 -3.44
C PHE A 15 -1.48 8.79 -2.80
N SER A 16 -1.57 7.50 -3.12
CA SER A 16 -0.65 6.48 -2.64
C SER A 16 0.80 6.76 -3.08
N LEU A 17 1.00 7.12 -4.36
CA LEU A 17 2.32 7.51 -4.87
C LEU A 17 2.82 8.80 -4.22
N GLY A 18 1.96 9.79 -4.00
CA GLY A 18 2.31 11.03 -3.29
C GLY A 18 2.76 10.74 -1.86
N LEU A 19 2.06 9.85 -1.15
CA LEU A 19 2.45 9.39 0.18
C LEU A 19 3.82 8.73 0.15
N TRP A 20 4.08 7.84 -0.82
CA TRP A 20 5.40 7.22 -0.99
C TRP A 20 6.50 8.24 -1.30
N ILE A 21 6.23 9.22 -2.17
CA ILE A 21 7.19 10.28 -2.49
C ILE A 21 7.58 11.03 -1.21
N VAL A 22 6.60 11.45 -0.41
CA VAL A 22 6.84 12.21 0.83
C VAL A 22 7.54 11.36 1.88
N LEU A 23 7.14 10.11 2.05
CA LEU A 23 7.65 9.26 3.12
C LEU A 23 8.99 8.59 2.80
N VAL A 24 9.28 8.35 1.53
CA VAL A 24 10.46 7.58 1.08
C VAL A 24 11.31 8.39 0.11
N ALA A 25 10.78 8.78 -1.04
CA ALA A 25 11.61 9.37 -2.11
C ALA A 25 12.30 10.66 -1.64
N VAL A 26 11.56 11.58 -1.02
CA VAL A 26 12.11 12.85 -0.51
C VAL A 26 13.20 12.60 0.54
N PRO A 27 12.97 11.83 1.62
CA PRO A 27 14.04 11.49 2.57
C PRO A 27 15.27 10.83 1.94
N VAL A 28 15.06 9.86 1.02
CA VAL A 28 16.16 9.19 0.33
C VAL A 28 16.97 10.20 -0.49
N THR A 29 16.32 11.09 -1.23
CA THR A 29 16.98 12.15 -2.01
C THR A 29 17.75 13.09 -1.09
N LEU A 30 17.16 13.53 0.03
CA LEU A 30 17.84 14.42 0.98
C LEU A 30 19.08 13.75 1.59
N ILE A 31 19.00 12.48 1.99
CA ILE A 31 20.16 11.73 2.52
C ILE A 31 21.23 11.58 1.44
N TYR A 32 20.84 11.22 0.21
CA TYR A 32 21.78 11.09 -0.90
C TYR A 32 22.50 12.39 -1.21
N LEU A 33 21.78 13.51 -1.23
CA LEU A 33 22.37 14.84 -1.47
C LEU A 33 23.30 15.25 -0.33
N SER A 34 22.94 14.96 0.93
CA SER A 34 23.81 15.20 2.09
C SER A 34 25.12 14.43 1.96
N LEU A 35 25.07 13.16 1.57
CA LEU A 35 26.26 12.33 1.34
C LEU A 35 27.15 12.89 0.22
N GLN A 36 26.55 13.34 -0.88
CA GLN A 36 27.30 13.95 -2.00
C GLN A 36 27.97 15.25 -1.57
N GLN A 37 27.30 16.07 -0.75
CA GLN A 37 27.86 17.31 -0.22
C GLN A 37 29.02 17.02 0.75
N GLU A 38 28.84 16.11 1.70
CA GLU A 38 29.86 15.73 2.69
C GLU A 38 31.10 15.12 2.05
N ALA A 39 30.95 14.42 0.92
CA ALA A 39 32.07 13.84 0.21
C ALA A 39 33.07 14.90 -0.29
N HIS A 40 32.67 16.16 -0.56
CA HIS A 40 33.54 17.22 -1.08
C HIS A 40 34.44 16.78 -2.27
N GLY A 41 33.94 15.89 -3.13
CA GLY A 41 34.72 15.30 -4.25
C GLY A 41 35.56 14.06 -3.90
N SER A 42 35.65 13.69 -2.62
CA SER A 42 36.17 12.40 -2.16
C SER A 42 35.31 11.24 -2.63
N ASN A 43 35.93 10.07 -2.80
CA ASN A 43 35.22 8.82 -3.09
C ASN A 43 34.63 8.15 -1.84
N VAL A 44 34.91 8.69 -0.64
CA VAL A 44 34.44 8.13 0.63
C VAL A 44 33.96 9.23 1.58
N VAL A 45 32.91 8.93 2.32
CA VAL A 45 32.44 9.69 3.48
C VAL A 45 32.69 8.85 4.72
N ARG A 46 33.30 9.45 5.75
CA ARG A 46 33.51 8.79 7.05
C ARG A 46 32.49 9.33 8.02
N MET A 47 31.55 8.49 8.42
CA MET A 47 30.57 8.81 9.46
C MET A 47 31.06 8.27 10.79
N GLN A 48 31.05 9.11 11.81
CA GLN A 48 31.41 8.71 13.16
C GLN A 48 30.16 8.67 14.04
N PHE A 49 29.84 7.49 14.57
CA PHE A 49 28.74 7.23 15.50
C PHE A 49 29.34 6.86 16.87
N GLY A 50 29.75 7.88 17.63
CA GLY A 50 30.49 7.69 18.88
C GLY A 50 31.86 7.03 18.61
N GLU A 51 32.03 5.78 19.06
CA GLU A 51 33.26 5.00 18.87
C GLU A 51 33.31 4.29 17.51
N PHE A 52 32.18 4.15 16.82
CA PHE A 52 32.12 3.45 15.54
C PHE A 52 32.36 4.42 14.38
N THR A 53 33.35 4.12 13.55
CA THR A 53 33.56 4.83 12.28
C THR A 53 33.12 3.96 11.12
N GLN A 54 32.09 4.40 10.38
CA GLN A 54 31.66 3.75 9.16
C GLN A 54 32.17 4.53 7.95
N VAL A 55 32.88 3.85 7.06
CA VAL A 55 33.33 4.43 5.79
C VAL A 55 32.36 3.99 4.69
N ILE A 56 31.71 4.96 4.05
CA ILE A 56 30.76 4.73 2.97
C ILE A 56 31.42 5.17 1.67
N SER A 57 31.57 4.26 0.72
CA SER A 57 32.05 4.57 -0.63
C SER A 57 30.95 5.21 -1.48
N ARG A 58 31.33 6.12 -2.38
CA ARG A 58 30.42 6.85 -3.29
C ARG A 58 29.55 5.92 -4.13
N SER A 59 30.07 4.75 -4.51
CA SER A 59 29.31 3.73 -5.25
C SER A 59 28.13 3.16 -4.45
N HIS A 60 28.14 3.30 -3.13
CA HIS A 60 27.11 2.78 -2.22
C HIS A 60 26.19 3.86 -1.65
N PHE A 61 26.36 5.15 -2.03
CA PHE A 61 25.56 6.25 -1.47
C PHE A 61 24.06 6.05 -1.69
N LEU A 62 23.65 5.64 -2.88
CA LEU A 62 22.23 5.43 -3.19
C LEU A 62 21.66 4.28 -2.37
N THR A 63 22.35 3.14 -2.33
CA THR A 63 21.94 1.96 -1.55
C THR A 63 21.86 2.29 -0.06
N PHE A 64 22.83 3.04 0.46
CA PHE A 64 22.81 3.51 1.84
C PHE A 64 21.64 4.46 2.10
N ALA A 65 21.41 5.45 1.23
CA ALA A 65 20.29 6.38 1.33
C ALA A 65 18.93 5.67 1.30
N LEU A 66 18.77 4.66 0.43
CA LEU A 66 17.57 3.83 0.36
C LEU A 66 17.34 3.07 1.66
N LYS A 67 18.37 2.41 2.21
CA LYS A 67 18.29 1.69 3.49
C LYS A 67 17.90 2.60 4.65
N MET A 68 18.52 3.77 4.73
CA MET A 68 18.26 4.75 5.77
C MET A 68 16.88 5.40 5.62
N GLY A 69 16.47 5.69 4.38
CA GLY A 69 15.15 6.26 4.09
C GLY A 69 13.99 5.29 4.35
N THR A 70 14.26 3.99 4.35
CA THR A 70 13.28 2.90 4.54
C THR A 70 13.38 2.24 5.93
N LEU A 71 14.04 2.87 6.90
CA LEU A 71 14.16 2.34 8.26
C LEU A 71 12.80 1.95 8.89
N SER A 72 12.83 0.90 9.71
CA SER A 72 11.70 0.02 10.04
C SER A 72 10.43 0.71 10.51
N LYS A 73 10.52 1.83 11.26
CA LYS A 73 9.32 2.53 11.77
C LYS A 73 8.41 3.08 10.65
N LYS A 74 9.00 3.53 9.53
CA LYS A 74 8.22 4.03 8.38
C LYS A 74 7.79 2.88 7.46
N ALA A 75 8.61 1.84 7.37
CA ALA A 75 8.34 0.67 6.55
C ALA A 75 7.02 0.01 6.94
N HIS A 76 6.79 -0.24 8.24
CA HIS A 76 5.56 -0.91 8.68
C HIS A 76 4.27 -0.14 8.38
N LEU A 77 4.31 1.19 8.41
CA LEU A 77 3.15 2.01 8.03
C LEU A 77 2.88 1.89 6.53
N ILE A 78 3.92 1.99 5.70
CA ILE A 78 3.81 1.86 4.24
C ILE A 78 3.30 0.47 3.86
N GLU A 79 3.82 -0.57 4.53
CA GLU A 79 3.36 -1.95 4.39
C GLU A 79 1.88 -2.09 4.75
N ALA A 80 1.45 -1.57 5.90
CA ALA A 80 0.05 -1.65 6.34
C ALA A 80 -0.90 -0.95 5.37
N VAL A 81 -0.54 0.25 4.89
CA VAL A 81 -1.33 1.01 3.91
C VAL A 81 -1.39 0.31 2.57
N ASN A 82 -0.35 -0.45 2.19
CA ASN A 82 -0.27 -1.14 0.91
C ASN A 82 -0.39 -2.67 1.02
N LEU A 83 -1.02 -3.17 2.08
CA LEU A 83 -1.06 -4.59 2.43
C LEU A 83 -1.45 -5.56 1.28
N PRO A 84 -2.40 -5.24 0.37
CA PRO A 84 -2.72 -6.09 -0.77
C PRO A 84 -1.54 -6.39 -1.70
N ALA A 85 -0.49 -5.56 -1.68
CA ALA A 85 0.76 -5.82 -2.40
C ALA A 85 1.39 -7.16 -2.01
N PHE A 86 1.12 -7.67 -0.80
CA PHE A 86 1.60 -8.97 -0.36
C PHE A 86 1.16 -10.11 -1.29
N ALA A 87 -0.01 -10.00 -1.94
CA ALA A 87 -0.45 -11.00 -2.92
C ALA A 87 0.44 -11.02 -4.18
N VAL A 88 0.91 -9.83 -4.60
CA VAL A 88 1.83 -9.68 -5.74
C VAL A 88 3.22 -10.16 -5.34
N ASP A 89 3.69 -9.79 -4.15
CA ASP A 89 4.98 -10.24 -3.62
C ASP A 89 5.05 -11.76 -3.43
N LEU A 90 3.97 -12.37 -2.93
CA LEU A 90 3.80 -13.82 -2.84
C LEU A 90 3.94 -14.49 -4.21
N LEU A 91 3.29 -13.92 -5.24
CA LEU A 91 3.35 -14.44 -6.59
C LEU A 91 4.78 -14.37 -7.15
N ILE A 92 5.44 -13.21 -7.00
CA ILE A 92 6.84 -13.02 -7.43
C ILE A 92 7.74 -14.01 -6.70
N SER A 93 7.63 -14.10 -5.37
CA SER A 93 8.43 -14.99 -4.54
C SER A 93 8.30 -16.46 -4.95
N ARG A 94 7.09 -16.91 -5.30
CA ARG A 94 6.86 -18.26 -5.82
C ARG A 94 7.46 -18.45 -7.21
N LEU A 95 7.24 -17.51 -8.13
CA LEU A 95 7.75 -17.60 -9.50
C LEU A 95 9.28 -17.54 -9.56
N SER A 96 9.89 -16.82 -8.62
CA SER A 96 11.35 -16.70 -8.50
C SER A 96 11.99 -17.83 -7.70
N GLY A 97 11.23 -18.78 -7.15
CA GLY A 97 11.78 -19.89 -6.36
C GLY A 97 12.32 -19.51 -4.97
N HIS A 98 11.98 -18.32 -4.46
CA HIS A 98 12.45 -17.81 -3.15
C HIS A 98 11.44 -18.06 -2.02
N TRP A 99 10.32 -18.73 -2.32
CA TRP A 99 9.32 -19.12 -1.32
C TRP A 99 9.91 -20.16 -0.34
N PRO A 100 9.71 -20.03 0.99
CA PRO A 100 8.82 -19.09 1.69
C PRO A 100 9.46 -17.77 2.15
N MET A 101 10.76 -17.54 1.90
CA MET A 101 11.53 -16.45 2.52
C MET A 101 11.29 -15.05 1.90
N GLY A 102 10.40 -14.94 0.90
CA GLY A 102 10.14 -13.68 0.19
C GLY A 102 11.28 -13.32 -0.76
N TRP A 103 10.96 -12.72 -1.91
CA TRP A 103 11.98 -12.24 -2.83
C TRP A 103 12.44 -10.84 -2.45
N THR A 104 13.76 -10.64 -2.31
CA THR A 104 14.36 -9.33 -2.01
C THR A 104 15.67 -9.17 -2.79
N PRO A 105 15.97 -7.97 -3.33
CA PRO A 105 17.28 -7.71 -3.91
C PRO A 105 18.40 -7.84 -2.87
N SER A 106 19.57 -8.30 -3.32
CA SER A 106 20.72 -8.44 -2.44
C SER A 106 21.07 -7.13 -1.74
N GLY A 107 21.31 -7.23 -0.45
CA GLY A 107 21.64 -6.10 0.39
C GLY A 107 20.45 -5.37 1.00
N PHE A 108 19.20 -5.66 0.65
CA PHE A 108 18.02 -5.12 1.34
C PHE A 108 17.45 -6.10 2.36
N MET A 109 16.95 -5.58 3.48
CA MET A 109 16.08 -6.37 4.37
C MET A 109 14.68 -6.46 3.75
N PRO A 110 13.89 -7.52 4.02
CA PRO A 110 12.53 -7.66 3.50
C PRO A 110 11.65 -6.43 3.73
N GLU A 111 11.69 -5.85 4.93
CA GLU A 111 10.89 -4.68 5.30
C GLU A 111 11.28 -3.43 4.49
N GLN A 112 12.58 -3.28 4.22
CA GLN A 112 13.08 -2.17 3.40
C GLN A 112 12.64 -2.32 1.95
N TRP A 113 12.69 -3.55 1.42
CA TRP A 113 12.25 -3.83 0.07
C TRP A 113 10.73 -3.65 -0.09
N ASN A 114 9.94 -4.09 0.90
CA ASN A 114 8.50 -3.90 0.90
C ASN A 114 8.12 -2.41 0.93
N ALA A 115 8.81 -1.60 1.73
CA ALA A 115 8.59 -0.15 1.77
C ALA A 115 8.84 0.54 0.41
N LEU A 116 9.71 -0.05 -0.42
CA LEU A 116 9.98 0.43 -1.78
C LEU A 116 8.98 -0.12 -2.79
N SER A 117 8.67 -1.42 -2.75
CA SER A 117 7.94 -2.12 -3.81
C SER A 117 6.42 -2.11 -3.62
N PHE A 118 5.93 -2.21 -2.38
CA PHE A 118 4.50 -2.36 -2.08
C PHE A 118 3.65 -1.20 -2.61
N PRO A 119 4.06 0.08 -2.52
CA PRO A 119 3.30 1.20 -3.09
C PRO A 119 3.01 1.03 -4.59
N PHE A 120 3.93 0.42 -5.34
CA PHE A 120 3.76 0.15 -6.76
C PHE A 120 2.92 -1.10 -7.01
N TYR A 121 3.19 -2.18 -6.27
CA TYR A 121 2.42 -3.43 -6.37
C TYR A 121 0.95 -3.24 -5.95
N CYS A 122 0.66 -2.26 -5.09
CA CYS A 122 -0.68 -1.98 -4.60
C CYS A 122 -1.51 -1.07 -5.53
N LEU A 123 -0.92 -0.44 -6.56
CA LEU A 123 -1.63 0.49 -7.45
C LEU A 123 -2.91 -0.09 -8.08
N PRO A 124 -2.94 -1.36 -8.54
CA PRO A 124 -4.18 -1.95 -9.06
C PRO A 124 -5.30 -2.01 -8.03
N PHE A 125 -4.97 -2.24 -6.75
CA PHE A 125 -5.95 -2.29 -5.66
C PHE A 125 -6.48 -0.90 -5.30
N TRP A 126 -5.60 0.10 -5.25
CA TRP A 126 -6.00 1.50 -5.08
C TRP A 126 -6.92 1.99 -6.21
N TRP A 127 -6.57 1.65 -7.45
CA TRP A 127 -7.40 1.94 -8.62
C TRP A 127 -8.76 1.25 -8.49
N PHE A 128 -8.75 -0.04 -8.15
CA PHE A 128 -9.96 -0.85 -8.02
C PHE A 128 -10.90 -0.28 -6.95
N VAL A 129 -10.40 0.00 -5.75
CA VAL A 129 -11.16 0.69 -4.69
C VAL A 129 -11.73 2.01 -5.20
N GLY A 130 -10.93 2.80 -5.92
CA GLY A 130 -11.38 4.06 -6.51
C GLY A 130 -12.56 3.89 -7.47
N THR A 131 -12.64 2.80 -8.24
CA THR A 131 -13.83 2.50 -9.06
C THR A 131 -15.09 2.27 -8.22
N GLY A 132 -14.95 1.70 -7.02
CA GLY A 132 -16.03 1.54 -6.05
C GLY A 132 -16.49 2.88 -5.50
N PHE A 133 -15.55 3.76 -5.14
CA PHE A 133 -15.87 5.15 -4.75
C PHE A 133 -16.59 5.90 -5.86
N ASP A 134 -16.13 5.79 -7.10
CA ASP A 134 -16.79 6.40 -8.25
C ASP A 134 -18.22 5.87 -8.47
N ALA A 135 -18.47 4.59 -8.20
CA ALA A 135 -19.80 4.01 -8.29
C ALA A 135 -20.76 4.56 -7.23
N VAL A 136 -20.25 4.84 -6.02
CA VAL A 136 -21.03 5.45 -4.95
C VAL A 136 -21.22 6.94 -5.22
N PHE A 137 -20.16 7.72 -5.37
CA PHE A 137 -20.24 9.19 -5.37
C PHE A 137 -20.57 9.81 -6.72
N SER A 138 -20.19 9.16 -7.81
CA SER A 138 -20.38 9.69 -9.18
C SER A 138 -21.53 8.98 -9.92
N HIS A 139 -22.31 8.15 -9.22
CA HIS A 139 -23.44 7.37 -9.78
C HIS A 139 -23.06 6.50 -10.99
N LYS A 140 -21.78 6.15 -11.14
CA LYS A 140 -21.34 5.25 -12.21
C LYS A 140 -21.84 3.84 -11.89
N ARG A 141 -22.36 3.15 -12.90
CA ARG A 141 -22.84 1.77 -12.72
C ARG A 141 -21.63 0.85 -12.54
N LEU A 142 -21.62 0.11 -11.45
CA LEU A 142 -20.57 -0.86 -11.16
C LEU A 142 -20.92 -2.17 -11.86
N ARG A 143 -19.93 -2.81 -12.50
CA ARG A 143 -20.14 -4.08 -13.19
C ARG A 143 -20.21 -5.20 -12.14
N TRP A 144 -21.09 -6.18 -12.36
CA TRP A 144 -21.28 -7.30 -11.42
C TRP A 144 -19.97 -8.02 -11.04
N PRO A 145 -19.04 -8.32 -11.97
CA PRO A 145 -17.76 -8.94 -11.60
C PRO A 145 -16.94 -8.09 -10.61
N SER A 146 -16.86 -6.77 -10.82
CA SER A 146 -16.16 -5.86 -9.91
C SER A 146 -16.80 -5.87 -8.51
N MET A 147 -18.13 -5.97 -8.44
CA MET A 147 -18.85 -6.05 -7.17
C MET A 147 -18.56 -7.35 -6.43
N LEU A 148 -18.57 -8.47 -7.15
CA LEU A 148 -18.25 -9.78 -6.59
C LEU A 148 -16.82 -9.80 -6.07
N VAL A 149 -15.84 -9.40 -6.90
CA VAL A 149 -14.43 -9.37 -6.52
C VAL A 149 -14.21 -8.47 -5.30
N GLY A 150 -14.76 -7.25 -5.28
CA GLY A 150 -14.61 -6.36 -4.14
C GLY A 150 -15.26 -6.88 -2.85
N THR A 151 -16.41 -7.55 -2.97
CA THR A 151 -17.07 -8.18 -1.82
C THR A 151 -16.27 -9.37 -1.29
N LEU A 152 -15.71 -10.19 -2.18
CA LEU A 152 -14.84 -11.32 -1.80
C LEU A 152 -13.56 -10.83 -1.13
N LEU A 153 -12.92 -9.77 -1.66
CA LEU A 153 -11.76 -9.15 -1.03
C LEU A 153 -12.08 -8.58 0.35
N CYS A 154 -13.23 -7.91 0.51
CA CYS A 154 -13.71 -7.45 1.81
C CYS A 154 -13.87 -8.61 2.80
N GLY A 155 -14.54 -9.69 2.38
CA GLY A 155 -14.74 -10.89 3.19
C GLY A 155 -13.42 -11.59 3.55
N PHE A 156 -12.48 -11.66 2.61
CA PHE A 156 -11.16 -12.23 2.82
C PHE A 156 -10.33 -11.42 3.83
N CYS A 157 -10.31 -10.09 3.73
CA CYS A 157 -9.64 -9.23 4.70
C CYS A 157 -10.29 -9.35 6.10
N LEU A 158 -11.62 -9.45 6.19
CA LEU A 158 -12.31 -9.71 7.45
C LEU A 158 -11.93 -11.07 8.05
N PHE A 159 -11.91 -12.12 7.22
CA PHE A 159 -11.52 -13.46 7.65
C PHE A 159 -10.11 -13.46 8.23
N LEU A 160 -9.14 -12.83 7.56
CA LEU A 160 -7.77 -12.72 8.05
C LEU A 160 -7.68 -11.85 9.32
N LEU A 161 -8.40 -10.74 9.39
CA LEU A 161 -8.44 -9.88 10.57
C LEU A 161 -8.95 -10.63 11.81
N PHE A 162 -10.05 -11.38 11.66
CA PHE A 162 -10.59 -12.19 12.75
C PHE A 162 -9.71 -13.40 13.06
N GLY A 163 -9.12 -14.03 12.05
CA GLY A 163 -8.13 -15.08 12.22
C GLY A 163 -6.96 -14.61 13.09
N LEU A 164 -6.35 -13.47 12.75
CA LEU A 164 -5.30 -12.85 13.58
C LEU A 164 -5.82 -12.46 14.96
N ARG A 165 -7.08 -12.01 15.09
CA ARG A 165 -7.61 -11.62 16.40
C ARG A 165 -7.89 -12.80 17.32
N PHE A 166 -8.16 -14.00 16.80
CA PHE A 166 -8.63 -15.12 17.61
C PHE A 166 -7.71 -16.35 17.60
N ALA A 167 -6.87 -16.52 16.57
CA ALA A 167 -6.06 -17.73 16.40
C ALA A 167 -4.63 -17.64 16.98
N ILE A 168 -4.11 -16.44 17.25
CA ILE A 168 -2.76 -16.24 17.83
C ILE A 168 -2.82 -15.82 19.30
N SER A 169 -1.75 -16.08 20.05
CA SER A 169 -1.65 -15.74 21.48
C SER A 169 -1.70 -14.23 21.74
N VAL A 170 -1.85 -13.80 23.00
CA VAL A 170 -1.89 -12.37 23.33
C VAL A 170 -0.52 -11.73 23.08
N GLU A 171 0.55 -12.45 23.41
CA GLU A 171 1.93 -12.05 23.25
C GLU A 171 2.30 -11.87 21.77
N GLU A 172 1.84 -12.78 20.89
CA GLU A 172 2.06 -12.66 19.45
C GLU A 172 1.31 -11.48 18.82
N ARG A 173 0.17 -11.06 19.41
CA ARG A 173 -0.61 -9.93 18.88
C ARG A 173 0.09 -8.59 19.04
N GLU A 174 0.93 -8.42 20.06
CA GLU A 174 1.63 -7.15 20.30
C GLU A 174 2.55 -6.80 19.13
N GLY A 175 3.21 -7.79 18.54
CA GLY A 175 4.04 -7.64 17.34
C GLY A 175 3.26 -7.45 16.03
N MET A 176 1.95 -7.72 16.02
CA MET A 176 1.11 -7.73 14.81
C MET A 176 0.27 -6.46 14.63
N THR A 177 0.57 -5.39 15.37
CA THR A 177 -0.21 -4.14 15.37
C THR A 177 -0.41 -3.58 13.95
N TYR A 178 0.64 -3.51 13.13
CA TYR A 178 0.54 -2.97 11.77
C TYR A 178 -0.30 -3.84 10.81
N PRO A 179 -0.14 -5.17 10.76
CA PRO A 179 -1.07 -6.05 10.05
C PRO A 179 -2.54 -5.85 10.43
N PHE A 180 -2.87 -5.72 11.73
CA PHE A 180 -4.24 -5.44 12.16
C PHE A 180 -4.79 -4.15 11.55
N TRP A 181 -3.99 -3.08 11.58
CA TRP A 181 -4.37 -1.78 11.03
C TRP A 181 -4.51 -1.85 9.52
N GLY A 182 -3.61 -2.55 8.84
CA GLY A 182 -3.67 -2.75 7.39
C GLY A 182 -4.93 -3.51 6.97
N PHE A 183 -5.24 -4.65 7.60
CA PHE A 183 -6.46 -5.40 7.30
C PHE A 183 -7.71 -4.58 7.61
N GLY A 184 -7.77 -3.92 8.77
CA GLY A 184 -8.90 -3.05 9.14
C GLY A 184 -9.12 -1.91 8.13
N PHE A 185 -8.04 -1.27 7.69
CA PHE A 185 -8.06 -0.23 6.67
C PHE A 185 -8.62 -0.75 5.34
N TRP A 186 -8.11 -1.89 4.85
CA TRP A 186 -8.56 -2.46 3.59
C TRP A 186 -9.96 -3.06 3.63
N VAL A 187 -10.42 -3.56 4.78
CA VAL A 187 -11.83 -3.90 5.00
C VAL A 187 -12.72 -2.67 4.80
N ALA A 188 -12.37 -1.55 5.42
CA ALA A 188 -13.14 -0.32 5.29
C ALA A 188 -13.19 0.17 3.84
N LEU A 189 -12.07 0.07 3.11
CA LEU A 189 -12.02 0.41 1.69
C LEU A 189 -12.85 -0.54 0.81
N PHE A 190 -12.69 -1.85 0.95
CA PHE A 190 -13.41 -2.82 0.12
C PHE A 190 -14.91 -2.91 0.47
N ALA A 191 -15.32 -2.49 1.66
CA ALA A 191 -16.74 -2.35 2.02
C ALA A 191 -17.50 -1.38 1.10
N ILE A 192 -16.80 -0.51 0.35
CA ILE A 192 -17.43 0.37 -0.64
C ILE A 192 -18.20 -0.41 -1.71
N PHE A 193 -17.78 -1.63 -2.05
CA PHE A 193 -18.40 -2.47 -3.08
C PHE A 193 -19.78 -3.01 -2.68
N PRO A 194 -19.95 -3.70 -1.53
CA PRO A 194 -21.28 -4.08 -1.05
C PRO A 194 -22.16 -2.85 -0.77
N VAL A 195 -21.59 -1.74 -0.27
CA VAL A 195 -22.35 -0.49 -0.09
C VAL A 195 -22.86 0.06 -1.44
N ALA A 196 -22.02 0.09 -2.47
CA ALA A 196 -22.41 0.48 -3.82
C ALA A 196 -23.54 -0.41 -4.36
N TRP A 197 -23.48 -1.71 -4.08
CA TRP A 197 -24.53 -2.65 -4.47
C TRP A 197 -25.88 -2.33 -3.84
N PHE A 198 -25.91 -2.19 -2.52
CA PHE A 198 -27.15 -1.87 -1.80
C PHE A 198 -27.76 -0.56 -2.29
N ARG A 199 -26.91 0.45 -2.54
CA ARG A 199 -27.36 1.74 -3.07
C ARG A 199 -27.93 1.61 -4.49
N GLN A 200 -27.23 0.95 -5.40
CA GLN A 200 -27.71 0.76 -6.78
C GLN A 200 -29.02 -0.03 -6.80
N ARG A 201 -29.15 -1.08 -5.99
CA ARG A 201 -30.39 -1.89 -5.88
C ARG A 201 -31.58 -1.06 -5.41
N LYS A 202 -31.40 -0.16 -4.43
CA LYS A 202 -32.45 0.76 -3.98
C LYS A 202 -32.89 1.69 -5.11
N ILE A 203 -31.96 2.31 -5.84
CA ILE A 203 -32.27 3.21 -6.96
C ILE A 203 -33.03 2.46 -8.07
N PHE A 204 -32.60 1.26 -8.45
CA PHE A 204 -33.32 0.45 -9.45
C PHE A 204 -34.74 0.09 -9.03
N ARG A 205 -34.98 -0.20 -7.74
CA ARG A 205 -36.33 -0.47 -7.21
C ARG A 205 -37.22 0.76 -7.27
N LEU A 206 -36.69 1.93 -6.89
CA LEU A 206 -37.42 3.20 -6.96
C LEU A 206 -37.83 3.54 -8.39
N MET A 207 -36.93 3.37 -9.37
CA MET A 207 -37.25 3.63 -10.78
C MET A 207 -38.31 2.67 -11.34
N ARG A 208 -38.29 1.38 -10.97
CA ARG A 208 -39.36 0.45 -11.37
C ARG A 208 -40.71 0.77 -10.73
N GLY A 209 -40.72 1.18 -9.46
CA GLY A 209 -41.95 1.58 -8.77
C GLY A 209 -42.58 2.82 -9.38
N ALA A 210 -41.77 3.82 -9.76
CA ALA A 210 -42.24 5.03 -10.45
C ALA A 210 -42.87 4.71 -11.81
N ASN A 211 -42.25 3.85 -12.61
CA ASN A 211 -42.76 3.46 -13.93
C ASN A 211 -44.00 2.55 -13.87
N ALA A 212 -44.29 1.92 -12.73
CA ALA A 212 -45.49 1.10 -12.53
C ALA A 212 -46.70 1.92 -12.04
N ALA A 213 -46.47 3.15 -11.60
CA ALA A 213 -47.49 4.08 -11.10
C ALA A 213 -47.90 5.15 -12.14
N SER A 214 -47.23 5.18 -13.29
CA SER A 214 -47.54 6.01 -14.47
C SER A 214 -48.28 5.21 -15.52
#